data_AF-A0A7C1BV14-F1
#
_entry.id   AF-A0A7C1BV14-F1
#
_cell.length_a   1.000
_cell.length_b   1.000
_cell.length_c   1.000
_cell.angle_alpha   90.00
_cell.angle_beta   90.00
_cell.angle_gamma   90.00
#
_symmetry.space_group_name_H-M   'P 1'
#
loop_
_entity.id
_entity.type
_entity.pdbx_description
1 polymer ?
#
loop_
_entity_poly.entity_id
_entity_poly.type
_entity_poly.pdbx_seq_one_letter_code
_entity_poly.pdbx_strand_id
1 'polypeptide(L)'
;MLNEEILKGSGGGISCYIIEGRNVLDVIAKLFGFEAATLLRSLGKLMICEGVFKEVYIVSGELINVIKVIFKSGRIPYSAGLYLGRLRREKPKLIPSVNTIQIIYDKLGFRRALIVREEGIKPFLYGNDIIKKSVIKCIEPLELGDIVGIVGEDNYVYGVGLSVIGSCNELNSLKDNDMVARNIFDVGWYLRGGTEVRERMFKL
;
A
#
# COMPACT_ATOMS: atom_id res chain seq x y z
N MET A 1 6.27 -13.27 30.60
CA MET A 1 6.46 -12.35 29.45
C MET A 1 7.78 -12.72 28.80
N LEU A 2 7.74 -13.45 27.68
CA LEU A 2 8.93 -13.77 26.90
C LEU A 2 9.30 -12.51 26.11
N ASN A 3 10.48 -11.94 26.42
CA ASN A 3 11.11 -10.92 25.58
C ASN A 3 11.37 -11.56 24.21
N GLU A 4 10.50 -11.30 23.23
CA GLU A 4 10.79 -11.66 21.84
C GLU A 4 12.01 -10.85 21.38
N GLU A 5 13.09 -11.54 21.04
CA GLU A 5 14.28 -10.91 20.46
C GLU A 5 13.89 -10.24 19.15
N ILE A 6 13.81 -8.91 19.17
CA ILE A 6 13.67 -8.10 17.96
C ILE A 6 14.96 -8.25 17.17
N LEU A 7 14.92 -9.00 16.07
CA LEU A 7 16.04 -9.07 15.15
C LEU A 7 16.18 -7.72 14.45
N LYS A 8 17.30 -7.02 14.67
CA LYS A 8 17.57 -5.69 14.13
C LYS A 8 18.94 -5.62 13.47
N GLY A 9 19.05 -4.81 12.41
CA GLY A 9 20.30 -4.44 11.77
C GLY A 9 20.27 -2.98 11.35
N SER A 10 21.45 -2.38 11.20
CA SER A 10 21.61 -1.04 10.62
C SER A 10 22.83 -0.96 9.72
N GLY A 11 22.75 -0.17 8.65
CA GLY A 11 23.85 0.06 7.70
C GLY A 11 23.46 1.06 6.62
N GLY A 12 24.40 1.90 6.19
CA GLY A 12 24.16 2.87 5.10
C GLY A 12 23.05 3.89 5.39
N GLY A 13 22.83 4.26 6.65
CA GLY A 13 21.74 5.18 7.05
C GLY A 13 20.35 4.53 7.12
N ILE A 14 20.25 3.21 6.95
CA ILE A 14 19.00 2.45 7.02
C ILE A 14 19.04 1.54 8.25
N SER A 15 17.90 1.43 8.96
CA SER A 15 17.71 0.52 10.08
C SER A 15 16.52 -0.40 9.80
N CYS A 16 16.72 -1.72 9.84
CA CYS A 16 15.65 -2.69 9.65
C CYS A 16 15.45 -3.55 10.90
N TYR A 17 14.20 -3.93 11.19
CA TYR A 17 13.85 -4.82 12.29
C TYR A 17 12.68 -5.73 11.93
N ILE A 18 12.67 -6.94 12.49
CA ILE A 18 11.62 -7.94 12.27
C ILE A 18 10.73 -8.05 13.51
N ILE A 19 9.42 -8.01 13.30
CA ILE A 19 8.39 -8.07 14.35
C ILE A 19 7.23 -8.98 13.94
N GLU A 20 6.43 -9.39 14.94
CA GLU A 20 5.15 -10.09 14.74
C GLU A 20 4.07 -9.20 14.09
N GLY A 21 4.29 -7.88 14.05
CA GLY A 21 3.57 -7.00 13.12
C GLY A 21 2.21 -6.45 13.56
N ARG A 22 1.81 -6.61 14.84
CA ARG A 22 0.48 -6.20 15.36
C ARG A 22 0.01 -4.84 14.83
N ASN A 23 0.77 -3.76 15.07
CA ASN A 23 0.34 -2.41 14.68
C ASN A 23 0.09 -2.23 13.17
N VAL A 24 0.86 -2.90 12.29
CA VAL A 24 0.67 -2.78 10.84
C VAL A 24 -0.53 -3.63 10.39
N LEU A 25 -0.64 -4.84 10.92
CA LEU A 25 -1.76 -5.73 10.64
C LEU A 25 -3.08 -5.16 11.16
N ASP A 26 -3.08 -4.40 12.26
CA ASP A 26 -4.26 -3.70 12.75
C ASP A 26 -4.72 -2.61 11.77
N VAL A 27 -3.77 -1.89 11.14
CA VAL A 27 -4.10 -0.91 10.09
C VAL A 27 -4.65 -1.61 8.86
N ILE A 28 -4.07 -2.74 8.44
CA ILE A 28 -4.62 -3.57 7.35
C ILE A 28 -6.03 -4.05 7.72
N ALA A 29 -6.26 -4.51 8.94
CA ALA A 29 -7.56 -4.99 9.39
C ALA A 29 -8.62 -3.87 9.33
N LYS A 30 -8.25 -2.65 9.71
CA LYS A 30 -9.13 -1.48 9.59
C LYS A 30 -9.46 -1.14 8.13
N LEU A 31 -8.47 -1.18 7.25
CA LEU A 31 -8.65 -0.81 5.84
C LEU A 31 -9.41 -1.89 5.06
N PHE A 32 -9.02 -3.15 5.22
CA PHE A 32 -9.39 -4.25 4.36
C PHE A 32 -10.08 -5.41 5.08
N GLY A 33 -10.38 -5.30 6.38
CA GLY A 33 -11.03 -6.36 7.17
C GLY A 33 -10.03 -7.30 7.85
N PHE A 34 -10.49 -7.96 8.91
CA PHE A 34 -9.66 -8.85 9.74
C PHE A 34 -9.09 -10.04 8.95
N GLU A 35 -9.84 -10.53 7.97
CA GLU A 35 -9.45 -11.61 7.07
C GLU A 35 -8.23 -11.21 6.22
N ALA A 36 -8.14 -9.95 5.80
CA ALA A 36 -6.98 -9.44 5.06
C ALA A 36 -5.73 -9.42 5.94
N ALA A 37 -5.85 -8.99 7.19
CA ALA A 37 -4.73 -9.03 8.14
C ALA A 37 -4.30 -10.47 8.44
N THR A 38 -5.25 -11.39 8.57
CA THR A 38 -4.97 -12.82 8.77
C THR A 38 -4.29 -13.45 7.56
N LEU A 39 -4.76 -13.12 6.35
CA LEU A 39 -4.14 -13.54 5.09
C LEU A 39 -2.68 -13.09 5.04
N LEU A 40 -2.41 -11.79 5.23
CA LEU A 40 -1.05 -11.26 5.16
C LEU A 40 -0.14 -11.84 6.26
N ARG A 41 -0.66 -12.04 7.47
CA ARG A 41 0.08 -12.70 8.57
C ARG A 41 0.47 -14.14 8.22
N SER A 42 -0.36 -14.86 7.46
CA SER A 42 -0.06 -16.23 7.05
C SER A 42 1.11 -16.34 6.07
N LEU A 43 1.47 -15.23 5.39
CA LEU A 43 2.54 -15.21 4.40
C LEU A 43 3.94 -15.09 5.04
N GLY A 44 4.05 -14.67 6.30
CA GLY A 44 5.34 -14.55 6.99
C GLY A 44 5.36 -13.50 8.10
N LYS A 45 6.57 -13.14 8.55
CA LYS A 45 6.77 -12.08 9.55
C LYS A 45 6.96 -10.73 8.89
N LEU A 46 6.73 -9.64 9.62
CA LEU A 46 6.95 -8.31 9.09
C LEU A 46 8.39 -7.85 9.35
N MET A 47 9.08 -7.44 8.30
CA MET A 47 10.30 -6.66 8.38
C MET A 47 9.97 -5.20 8.08
N ILE A 48 10.36 -4.30 8.98
CA ILE A 48 10.22 -2.85 8.80
C ILE A 48 11.60 -2.26 8.60
N CYS A 49 11.77 -1.49 7.54
CA CYS A 49 13.00 -0.78 7.23
C CYS A 49 12.75 0.73 7.28
N GLU A 50 13.61 1.44 8.00
CA GLU A 50 13.58 2.88 8.21
C GLU A 50 14.82 3.51 7.58
N GLY A 51 14.60 4.33 6.55
CA GLY A 51 15.61 5.18 5.92
C GLY A 51 14.99 6.53 5.58
N VAL A 52 15.04 6.93 4.31
CA VAL A 52 14.25 8.07 3.81
C VAL A 52 12.76 7.83 4.04
N PHE A 53 12.34 6.57 3.89
CA PHE A 53 10.98 6.10 4.10
C PHE A 53 10.93 5.00 5.16
N LYS A 54 9.75 4.83 5.76
CA LYS A 54 9.47 3.71 6.65
C LYS A 54 8.61 2.69 5.91
N GLU A 55 9.21 1.58 5.54
CA GLU A 55 8.65 0.60 4.63
C GLU A 55 8.44 -0.73 5.32
N VAL A 56 7.43 -1.48 4.87
CA VAL A 56 7.06 -2.78 5.44
C VAL A 56 7.16 -3.85 4.38
N TYR A 57 7.72 -4.98 4.77
CA TYR A 57 7.89 -6.17 3.95
C TYR A 57 7.40 -7.39 4.71
N ILE A 58 6.84 -8.38 4.01
CA ILE A 58 6.64 -9.73 4.54
C ILE A 58 7.83 -10.60 4.16
N VAL A 59 8.41 -11.28 5.15
CA VAL A 59 9.55 -12.19 4.97
C VAL A 59 9.21 -13.59 5.47
N SER A 60 9.57 -14.59 4.67
CA SER A 60 9.40 -16.00 5.04
C SER A 60 10.38 -16.43 6.13
N GLY A 61 10.10 -17.55 6.81
CA GLY A 61 10.99 -18.12 7.83
C GLY A 61 12.40 -18.41 7.30
N GLU A 62 12.50 -18.90 6.07
CA GLU A 62 13.79 -19.15 5.39
C GLU A 62 14.56 -17.85 5.16
N LEU A 63 13.88 -16.81 4.66
CA LEU A 63 14.51 -15.51 4.39
C LEU A 63 14.99 -14.84 5.67
N ILE A 64 14.29 -15.01 6.80
CA ILE A 64 14.74 -14.53 8.11
C ILE A 64 16.12 -15.08 8.48
N ASN A 65 16.39 -16.36 8.18
CA ASN A 65 17.70 -16.96 8.47
C ASN A 65 18.81 -16.31 7.65
N VAL A 66 18.54 -15.99 6.38
CA VAL A 66 19.48 -15.24 5.53
C VAL A 66 19.68 -13.82 6.06
N ILE A 67 18.60 -13.12 6.41
CA ILE A 67 18.65 -11.75 6.96
C ILE A 67 19.51 -11.69 8.22
N LYS A 68 19.40 -12.68 9.11
CA LYS A 68 20.24 -12.78 10.33
C LYS A 68 21.74 -12.76 10.01
N VAL A 69 22.17 -13.50 8.97
CA VAL A 69 23.58 -13.54 8.55
C VAL A 69 24.00 -12.20 7.96
N ILE A 70 23.15 -11.59 7.12
CA ILE A 70 23.43 -10.29 6.49
C ILE A 70 23.57 -9.19 7.55
N PHE A 71 22.66 -9.13 8.53
CA PHE A 71 22.74 -8.19 9.66
C PHE A 71 24.04 -8.35 10.45
N LYS A 72 24.47 -9.58 10.75
CA LYS A 72 25.75 -9.85 11.43
C LYS A 72 26.96 -9.35 10.64
N SER A 73 26.86 -9.26 9.32
CA SER A 73 27.91 -8.73 8.46
C SER A 73 27.92 -7.19 8.35
N GLY A 74 27.07 -6.49 9.12
CA GLY A 74 26.94 -5.03 9.06
C GLY A 74 26.24 -4.52 7.80
N ARG A 75 25.53 -5.39 7.08
CA ARG A 75 24.79 -5.07 5.85
C ARG A 75 23.29 -5.15 6.09
N ILE A 76 22.54 -4.51 5.20
CA ILE A 76 21.08 -4.47 5.24
C ILE A 76 20.54 -4.99 3.91
N PRO A 77 19.72 -6.05 3.91
CA PRO A 77 19.03 -6.51 2.72
C PRO A 77 17.78 -5.64 2.53
N TYR A 78 18.00 -4.39 2.13
CA TYR A 78 16.91 -3.47 1.81
C TYR A 78 16.03 -4.09 0.72
N SER A 79 14.71 -4.00 0.92
CA SER A 79 13.71 -4.62 0.04
C SER A 79 13.66 -6.15 0.02
N ALA A 80 14.06 -6.83 1.10
CA ALA A 80 13.88 -8.28 1.20
C ALA A 80 12.41 -8.69 1.44
N GLY A 81 11.88 -9.56 0.58
CA GLY A 81 10.55 -10.15 0.71
C GLY A 81 9.47 -9.44 -0.10
N LEU A 82 8.22 -9.60 0.31
CA LEU A 82 7.07 -8.98 -0.36
C LEU A 82 6.83 -7.57 0.20
N TYR A 83 7.01 -6.54 -0.62
CA TYR A 83 6.75 -5.15 -0.24
C TYR A 83 5.26 -4.93 0.06
N LEU A 84 4.94 -4.66 1.32
CA LEU A 84 3.57 -4.40 1.75
C LEU A 84 3.12 -2.97 1.49
N GLY A 85 4.05 -2.03 1.49
CA GLY A 85 3.76 -0.61 1.40
C GLY A 85 4.57 0.22 2.39
N ARG A 86 4.14 1.46 2.56
CA ARG A 86 4.87 2.47 3.31
C ARG A 86 4.05 3.04 4.45
N LEU A 87 4.67 3.12 5.62
CA LEU A 87 4.11 3.75 6.80
C LEU A 87 4.32 5.27 6.76
N ARG A 88 3.32 5.98 7.27
CA ARG A 88 3.33 7.44 7.44
C ARG A 88 3.02 7.80 8.88
N ARG A 89 3.49 8.98 9.28
CA ARG A 89 3.16 9.57 10.59
C ARG A 89 1.71 10.04 10.65
N GLU A 90 1.20 10.50 9.51
CA GLU A 90 -0.15 11.06 9.37
C GLU A 90 -1.06 10.21 8.50
N LYS A 91 -2.36 10.53 8.49
CA LYS A 91 -3.36 9.81 7.68
C LYS A 91 -3.05 9.97 6.17
N PRO A 92 -3.20 8.91 5.38
CA PRO A 92 -3.33 7.50 5.80
C PRO A 92 -2.03 6.97 6.42
N LYS A 93 -2.17 6.25 7.55
CA LYS A 93 -1.03 5.68 8.31
C LYS A 93 -0.22 4.65 7.52
N LEU A 94 -0.84 4.04 6.52
CA LEU A 94 -0.24 3.08 5.60
C LEU A 94 -0.71 3.39 4.19
N ILE A 95 0.22 3.53 3.27
CA ILE A 95 -0.04 3.43 1.83
C ILE A 95 0.34 2.00 1.43
N PRO A 96 -0.62 1.07 1.27
CA PRO A 96 -0.31 -0.28 0.84
C PRO A 96 0.24 -0.29 -0.59
N SER A 97 1.08 -1.26 -0.92
CA SER A 97 1.52 -1.46 -2.30
C SER A 97 0.38 -2.00 -3.15
N VAL A 98 0.47 -1.80 -4.47
CA VAL A 98 -0.49 -2.38 -5.43
C VAL A 98 -0.57 -3.90 -5.31
N ASN A 99 0.58 -4.56 -5.08
CA ASN A 99 0.65 -6.00 -4.91
C ASN A 99 -0.08 -6.48 -3.65
N THR A 100 0.03 -5.73 -2.54
CA THR A 100 -0.73 -6.02 -1.31
C THR A 100 -2.23 -5.97 -1.56
N ILE A 101 -2.69 -4.91 -2.22
CA ILE A 101 -4.11 -4.75 -2.55
C ILE A 101 -4.56 -5.89 -3.48
N GLN A 102 -3.78 -6.19 -4.53
CA GLN A 102 -4.09 -7.27 -5.48
C GLN A 102 -4.24 -8.63 -4.76
N ILE A 103 -3.28 -8.99 -3.91
CA ILE A 103 -3.33 -10.25 -3.13
C ILE A 103 -4.61 -10.33 -2.29
N ILE A 104 -4.99 -9.23 -1.63
CA ILE A 104 -6.22 -9.16 -0.82
C ILE A 104 -7.45 -9.34 -1.73
N TYR A 105 -7.50 -8.64 -2.85
CA TYR A 105 -8.63 -8.66 -3.77
C TYR A 105 -8.82 -10.01 -4.45
N ASP A 106 -7.74 -10.66 -4.88
CA ASP A 106 -7.78 -11.98 -5.51
C ASP A 106 -8.30 -13.05 -4.56
N LYS A 107 -8.02 -12.93 -3.26
CA LYS A 107 -8.39 -13.93 -2.25
C LYS A 107 -9.71 -13.66 -1.58
N LEU A 108 -10.05 -12.39 -1.35
CA LEU A 108 -11.17 -12.01 -0.51
C LEU A 108 -12.20 -11.15 -1.25
N GLY A 109 -11.94 -10.75 -2.48
CA GLY A 109 -12.78 -9.85 -3.27
C GLY A 109 -12.54 -8.37 -2.97
N PHE A 110 -13.00 -7.54 -3.90
CA PHE A 110 -12.85 -6.08 -3.85
C PHE A 110 -13.52 -5.47 -2.61
N ARG A 111 -12.87 -4.46 -2.06
CA ARG A 111 -13.31 -3.65 -0.92
C ARG A 111 -12.57 -2.34 -0.95
N ARG A 112 -13.19 -1.22 -0.60
CA ARG A 112 -12.53 0.09 -0.58
C ARG A 112 -11.83 0.38 -1.92
N ALA A 113 -12.59 0.27 -3.01
CA ALA A 113 -12.08 0.31 -4.39
C ALA A 113 -12.95 1.14 -5.35
N LEU A 114 -12.32 1.70 -6.38
CA LEU A 114 -12.98 2.27 -7.55
C LEU A 114 -12.61 1.43 -8.78
N ILE A 115 -13.62 0.89 -9.46
CA ILE A 115 -13.46 0.25 -10.76
C ILE A 115 -13.59 1.33 -11.83
N VAL A 116 -12.55 1.49 -12.62
CA VAL A 116 -12.36 2.62 -13.53
C VAL A 116 -12.20 2.10 -14.96
N ARG A 117 -12.83 2.79 -15.91
CA ARG A 117 -12.68 2.50 -17.34
C ARG A 117 -11.25 2.74 -17.82
N GLU A 118 -10.90 2.11 -18.93
CA GLU A 118 -9.60 2.32 -19.58
C GLU A 118 -9.29 3.81 -19.84
N GLU A 119 -10.28 4.64 -20.18
CA GLU A 119 -10.07 6.08 -20.42
C GLU A 119 -9.69 6.86 -19.15
N GLY A 120 -10.01 6.33 -17.96
CA GLY A 120 -9.54 6.88 -16.68
C GLY A 120 -8.23 6.29 -16.21
N ILE A 121 -8.01 4.99 -16.46
CA ILE A 121 -6.76 4.30 -16.09
C ILE A 121 -5.57 4.90 -16.85
N LYS A 122 -5.70 5.18 -18.14
CA LYS A 122 -4.60 5.76 -18.95
C LYS A 122 -4.06 7.07 -18.36
N PRO A 123 -4.86 8.13 -18.15
CA PRO A 123 -4.40 9.35 -17.48
C PRO A 123 -3.84 9.09 -16.07
N PHE A 124 -4.46 8.19 -15.30
CA PHE A 124 -4.01 7.84 -13.96
C PHE A 124 -2.61 7.24 -13.94
N LEU A 125 -2.27 6.41 -14.93
CA LEU A 125 -0.92 5.87 -15.17
C LEU A 125 0.09 6.91 -15.64
N TYR A 126 -0.30 8.18 -15.79
CA TYR A 126 0.60 9.33 -15.96
C TYR A 126 0.62 10.24 -14.73
N GLY A 127 0.01 9.83 -13.61
CA GLY A 127 -0.04 10.55 -12.35
C GLY A 127 -1.24 11.50 -12.21
N ASN A 128 -2.25 11.42 -13.08
CA ASN A 128 -3.48 12.19 -12.92
C ASN A 128 -4.43 11.56 -11.90
N ASP A 129 -5.33 12.39 -11.36
CA ASP A 129 -6.39 11.96 -10.45
C ASP A 129 -7.53 11.24 -11.20
N ILE A 130 -8.33 10.45 -10.47
CA ILE A 130 -9.54 9.82 -11.02
C ILE A 130 -10.71 10.79 -10.92
N ILE A 131 -11.43 10.94 -12.04
CA ILE A 131 -12.67 11.74 -12.13
C ILE A 131 -13.90 10.85 -12.20
N LYS A 132 -15.05 11.38 -11.78
CA LYS A 132 -16.32 10.66 -11.67
C LYS A 132 -16.72 9.96 -12.97
N LYS A 133 -16.58 10.63 -14.12
CA LYS A 133 -16.99 10.08 -15.44
C LYS A 133 -16.31 8.76 -15.79
N SER A 134 -15.11 8.54 -15.27
CA SER A 134 -14.34 7.32 -15.51
C SER A 134 -14.67 6.16 -14.56
N VAL A 135 -15.39 6.41 -13.46
CA VAL A 135 -15.76 5.37 -12.49
C VAL A 135 -16.98 4.59 -12.97
N ILE A 136 -16.78 3.29 -13.14
CA ILE A 136 -17.83 2.31 -13.47
C ILE A 136 -18.55 1.88 -12.20
N LYS A 137 -17.78 1.52 -11.18
CA LYS A 137 -18.30 0.95 -9.94
C LYS A 137 -17.49 1.43 -8.75
N CYS A 138 -18.19 1.69 -7.67
CA CYS A 138 -17.60 1.99 -6.37
C CYS A 138 -17.85 0.82 -5.43
N ILE A 139 -16.83 0.46 -4.65
CA ILE A 139 -16.86 -0.66 -3.71
C ILE A 139 -16.60 -0.15 -2.30
N GLU A 140 -17.59 -0.31 -1.43
CA GLU A 140 -17.54 0.06 -0.01
C GLU A 140 -16.55 -0.82 0.80
N PRO A 141 -16.18 -0.41 2.02
CA PRO A 141 -16.39 0.93 2.59
C PRO A 141 -15.48 1.95 1.90
N LEU A 142 -15.93 3.20 1.72
CA LEU A 142 -15.05 4.34 1.47
C LEU A 142 -14.98 5.27 2.67
N GLU A 143 -13.90 6.03 2.78
CA GLU A 143 -13.73 7.05 3.81
C GLU A 143 -12.99 8.25 3.21
N LEU A 144 -13.47 9.46 3.49
CA LEU A 144 -12.84 10.69 3.04
C LEU A 144 -11.38 10.74 3.52
N GLY A 145 -10.47 10.98 2.58
CA GLY A 145 -9.03 11.09 2.82
C GLY A 145 -8.36 9.78 3.24
N ASP A 146 -9.01 8.63 3.03
CA ASP A 146 -8.39 7.31 3.23
C ASP A 146 -8.04 6.63 1.90
N ILE A 147 -7.29 5.54 2.01
CA ILE A 147 -6.82 4.75 0.87
C ILE A 147 -8.00 4.15 0.10
N VAL A 148 -7.92 4.21 -1.22
CA VAL A 148 -8.81 3.49 -2.14
C VAL A 148 -7.99 2.80 -3.24
N GLY A 149 -8.28 1.53 -3.54
CA GLY A 149 -7.67 0.83 -4.66
C GLY A 149 -8.25 1.27 -5.99
N ILE A 150 -7.39 1.57 -6.98
CA ILE A 150 -7.82 1.92 -8.35
C ILE A 150 -7.67 0.68 -9.22
N VAL A 151 -8.80 0.17 -9.70
CA VAL A 151 -8.89 -1.13 -10.38
C VAL A 151 -9.42 -0.93 -11.80
N GLY A 152 -8.81 -1.60 -12.77
CA GLY A 152 -9.29 -1.61 -14.15
C GLY A 152 -10.47 -2.57 -14.35
N GLU A 153 -11.04 -2.54 -15.55
CA GLU A 153 -12.09 -3.49 -15.98
C GLU A 153 -11.59 -4.94 -16.05
N ASP A 154 -10.27 -5.12 -16.18
CA ASP A 154 -9.56 -6.39 -16.16
C ASP A 154 -9.33 -6.93 -14.74
N ASN A 155 -9.88 -6.27 -13.71
CA ASN A 155 -9.71 -6.60 -12.29
C ASN A 155 -8.29 -6.40 -11.74
N TYR A 156 -7.40 -5.75 -12.48
CA TYR A 156 -6.04 -5.46 -12.04
C TYR A 156 -5.97 -4.15 -11.24
N VAL A 157 -5.18 -4.13 -10.17
CA VAL A 157 -4.91 -2.93 -9.37
C VAL A 157 -3.82 -2.09 -10.05
N TYR A 158 -4.22 -0.99 -10.65
CA TYR A 158 -3.31 -0.06 -11.34
C TYR A 158 -2.68 0.99 -10.40
N GLY A 159 -3.22 1.14 -9.20
CA GLY A 159 -2.64 2.04 -8.22
C GLY A 159 -3.47 2.24 -6.96
N VAL A 160 -3.07 3.27 -6.22
CA VAL A 160 -3.61 3.64 -4.93
C VAL A 160 -3.96 5.12 -4.97
N GLY A 161 -5.18 5.44 -4.54
CA GLY A 161 -5.66 6.81 -4.41
C GLY A 161 -6.02 7.18 -2.97
N LEU A 162 -6.21 8.48 -2.72
CA LEU A 162 -6.96 8.98 -1.58
C LEU A 162 -8.38 9.27 -2.02
N SER A 163 -9.37 8.64 -1.39
CA SER A 163 -10.78 8.92 -1.67
C SER A 163 -11.11 10.37 -1.33
N VAL A 164 -11.78 11.07 -2.23
CA VAL A 164 -12.35 12.41 -1.93
C VAL A 164 -13.86 12.37 -1.68
N ILE A 165 -14.43 11.16 -1.66
CA ILE A 165 -15.80 10.87 -1.24
C ILE A 165 -15.80 10.00 0.01
N GLY A 166 -16.81 10.16 0.86
CA GLY A 166 -17.00 9.37 2.08
C GLY A 166 -17.79 8.08 1.88
N SER A 167 -18.44 7.90 0.73
CA SER A 167 -19.27 6.73 0.42
C SER A 167 -19.52 6.62 -1.08
N CYS A 168 -19.94 5.45 -1.55
CA CYS A 168 -20.35 5.25 -2.94
C CYS A 168 -21.63 6.01 -3.30
N ASN A 169 -22.48 6.36 -2.33
CA ASN A 169 -23.69 7.13 -2.57
C ASN A 169 -23.38 8.57 -3.02
N GLU A 170 -22.33 9.18 -2.48
CA GLU A 170 -21.88 10.53 -2.86
C GLU A 170 -21.51 10.62 -4.34
N LEU A 171 -21.07 9.51 -4.94
CA LEU A 171 -20.67 9.41 -6.33
C LEU A 171 -21.78 9.87 -7.31
N ASN A 172 -23.05 9.69 -6.95
CA ASN A 172 -24.19 10.08 -7.80
C ASN A 172 -24.48 11.59 -7.77
N SER A 173 -23.96 12.30 -6.76
CA SER A 173 -24.16 13.75 -6.59
C SER A 173 -23.08 14.59 -7.29
N LEU A 174 -21.99 13.93 -7.73
CA LEU A 174 -20.86 14.56 -8.39
C LEU A 174 -21.11 14.78 -9.88
N LYS A 175 -20.54 15.85 -10.42
CA LYS A 175 -20.46 16.09 -11.87
C LYS A 175 -19.40 15.20 -12.50
N ASP A 176 -19.53 14.94 -13.79
CA ASP A 176 -18.61 14.09 -14.57
C ASP A 176 -17.12 14.39 -14.36
N ASN A 177 -16.75 15.67 -14.30
CA ASN A 177 -15.36 16.11 -14.18
C ASN A 177 -14.89 16.30 -12.74
N ASP A 178 -15.75 16.04 -11.76
CA ASP A 178 -15.35 16.13 -10.36
C ASP A 178 -14.40 14.98 -10.02
N MET A 179 -13.33 15.31 -9.30
CA MET A 179 -12.38 14.33 -8.78
C MET A 179 -13.08 13.42 -7.76
N VAL A 180 -12.74 12.13 -7.77
CA VAL A 180 -13.25 11.11 -6.84
C VAL A 180 -12.14 10.41 -6.07
N ALA A 181 -10.92 10.39 -6.61
CA ALA A 181 -9.74 9.94 -5.90
C ALA A 181 -8.49 10.68 -6.38
N ARG A 182 -7.70 11.17 -5.44
CA ARG A 182 -6.38 11.76 -5.71
C ARG A 182 -5.34 10.66 -5.90
N ASN A 183 -4.51 10.75 -6.92
CA ASN A 183 -3.42 9.81 -7.16
C ASN A 183 -2.35 9.89 -6.05
N ILE A 184 -2.03 8.75 -5.44
CA ILE A 184 -0.88 8.60 -4.53
C ILE A 184 0.24 7.85 -5.25
N PHE A 185 -0.12 6.71 -5.85
CA PHE A 185 0.81 5.82 -6.53
C PHE A 185 0.10 5.14 -7.70
N ASP A 186 0.80 5.01 -8.82
CA ASP A 186 0.35 4.30 -10.01
C ASP A 186 1.48 3.40 -10.55
N VAL A 187 1.15 2.26 -11.14
CA VAL A 187 2.16 1.33 -11.67
C VAL A 187 2.95 1.91 -12.85
N GLY A 188 2.42 2.94 -13.52
CA GLY A 188 3.14 3.68 -14.54
C GLY A 188 4.41 4.36 -14.00
N TRP A 189 4.48 4.60 -12.68
CA TRP A 189 5.69 5.12 -12.03
C TRP A 189 6.92 4.25 -12.29
N TYR A 190 6.76 2.92 -12.32
CA TYR A 190 7.85 1.98 -12.63
C TYR A 190 8.39 2.14 -14.06
N LEU A 191 7.53 2.50 -15.01
CA LEU A 191 7.89 2.67 -16.43
C LEU A 191 8.46 4.04 -16.73
N ARG A 192 8.03 5.08 -16.01
CA ARG A 192 8.54 6.45 -16.20
C ARG A 192 9.98 6.61 -15.75
N GLY A 193 10.54 5.63 -15.02
CA GLY A 193 11.91 5.70 -14.51
C GLY A 193 12.13 6.94 -13.63
N GLY A 194 11.07 7.39 -12.94
CA GLY A 194 11.11 8.61 -12.14
C GLY A 194 12.15 8.48 -11.03
N THR A 195 13.33 9.06 -11.23
CA THR A 195 14.40 9.16 -10.23
C THR A 195 14.10 10.24 -9.20
N GLU A 196 13.16 11.13 -9.48
CA GLU A 196 12.67 12.13 -8.55
C GLU A 196 11.51 11.56 -7.73
N VAL A 197 11.59 11.75 -6.41
CA VAL A 197 10.52 11.42 -5.48
C VAL A 197 9.32 12.32 -5.77
N ARG A 198 8.40 11.87 -6.64
CA ARG A 198 7.16 12.57 -7.00
C ARG A 198 6.03 12.37 -6.00
N GLU A 199 6.16 11.39 -5.11
CA GLU A 199 5.62 11.58 -3.77
C GLU A 199 6.39 12.77 -3.20
N ARG A 200 5.92 13.99 -3.49
CA ARG A 200 6.18 15.11 -2.59
C ARG A 200 6.04 14.48 -1.22
N MET A 201 7.06 14.59 -0.36
CA MET A 201 6.78 14.57 1.07
C MET A 201 5.46 15.33 1.16
N PHE A 202 4.40 14.69 1.63
CA PHE A 202 3.36 15.46 2.25
C PHE A 202 4.13 16.15 3.38
N LYS A 203 4.72 17.30 3.03
CA LYS A 203 5.16 18.33 3.93
C LYS A 203 3.87 18.62 4.65
N LEU A 204 3.83 18.16 5.87
CA LEU A 204 3.29 19.03 6.88
C LEU A 204 4.44 19.94 7.26
#